data_AF-A0AA37SFG9-F1
#
_entry.id   AF-A0AA37SFG9-F1
#
_cell.length_a   1.000
_cell.length_b   1.000
_cell.length_c   1.000
_cell.angle_alpha   90.00
_cell.angle_beta   90.00
_cell.angle_gamma   90.00
#
_symmetry.space_group_name_H-M   'P 1'
#
loop_
_entity.id
_entity.type
_entity.pdbx_description
1 polymer ?
#
loop_
_entity_poly.entity_id
_entity_poly.type
_entity_poly.pdbx_seq_one_letter_code
_entity_poly.pdbx_strand_id
1 'polypeptide(L)'
;MTKLLVAFLIVFLSGCSSDFDKTCEFFVELSQSPGIDWMSANDKNIFIMERMNTLEDGDAKAAWNAITYAVPEEKYELFEQVAHDSEGGKDWQCSAMKVLVPSIKPETTIQKDSISLKSMGVTNEKEADFKPKKSTLPLL
;
A
#
# COMPACT_ATOMS: atom_id res chain seq x y z
N MET A 1 38.00 31.91 21.97
CA MET A 1 36.84 31.51 21.16
C MET A 1 37.25 30.34 20.27
N THR A 2 37.07 29.11 20.74
CA THR A 2 37.46 27.89 20.03
C THR A 2 36.28 27.40 19.19
N LYS A 3 36.41 27.47 17.86
CA LYS A 3 35.42 26.92 16.92
C LYS A 3 35.60 25.39 16.89
N LEU A 4 34.64 24.67 17.47
CA LEU A 4 34.57 23.22 17.39
C LEU A 4 34.03 22.84 16.01
N LEU A 5 34.90 22.40 15.10
CA LEU A 5 34.50 21.81 13.82
C LEU A 5 34.12 20.35 14.09
N VAL A 6 32.82 20.08 14.21
CA VAL A 6 32.28 18.72 14.22
C VAL A 6 32.24 18.24 12.78
N ALA A 7 33.26 17.49 12.37
CA ALA A 7 33.25 16.78 11.10
C ALA A 7 32.34 15.56 11.23
N PHE A 8 31.13 15.64 10.65
CA PHE A 8 30.28 14.48 10.42
C PHE A 8 30.91 13.62 9.32
N LEU A 9 31.67 12.60 9.74
CA LEU A 9 32.07 11.49 8.88
C LEU A 9 30.81 10.68 8.55
N ILE A 10 30.22 10.95 7.38
CA ILE A 10 29.16 10.10 6.82
C ILE A 10 29.85 8.84 6.28
N VAL A 11 29.84 7.77 7.07
CA VAL A 11 30.24 6.44 6.62
C VAL A 11 29.15 5.91 5.70
N PHE A 12 29.38 5.99 4.38
CA PHE A 12 28.54 5.29 3.41
C PHE A 12 28.86 3.80 3.48
N LEU A 13 28.15 3.08 4.35
CA LEU A 13 28.04 1.63 4.29
C LEU A 13 27.26 1.29 3.02
N SER A 14 27.97 1.01 1.93
CA SER A 14 27.40 0.38 0.74
C SER A 14 27.08 -1.08 1.07
N GLY A 15 25.97 -1.29 1.79
CA GLY A 15 25.33 -2.58 1.93
C GLY A 15 24.66 -2.99 0.62
N CYS A 16 24.44 -4.30 0.46
CA CYS A 16 23.57 -4.81 -0.59
C CYS A 16 22.16 -4.26 -0.32
N SER A 17 21.69 -3.30 -1.12
CA SER A 17 20.38 -2.66 -0.97
C SER A 17 19.30 -3.70 -1.27
N SER A 18 18.41 -3.95 -0.30
CA SER A 18 17.28 -4.85 -0.48
C SER A 18 16.20 -4.20 -1.36
N ASP A 19 15.24 -4.97 -1.87
CA ASP A 19 14.12 -4.38 -2.61
C ASP A 19 13.19 -3.55 -1.68
N PHE A 20 13.22 -3.80 -0.37
CA PHE A 20 12.57 -2.92 0.61
C PHE A 20 13.31 -1.58 0.71
N ASP A 21 14.64 -1.58 0.74
CA ASP A 21 15.46 -0.36 0.70
C ASP A 21 15.22 0.43 -0.59
N LYS A 22 15.21 -0.22 -1.76
CA LYS A 22 14.86 0.42 -3.03
C LYS A 22 13.45 1.00 -3.02
N THR A 23 12.50 0.29 -2.42
CA THR A 23 11.14 0.83 -2.24
C THR A 23 11.19 2.12 -1.43
N CYS A 24 11.95 2.17 -0.34
CA CYS A 24 12.16 3.39 0.43
C CYS A 24 12.81 4.51 -0.41
N GLU A 25 13.81 4.19 -1.24
CA GLU A 25 14.45 5.14 -2.15
C GLU A 25 13.44 5.77 -3.13
N PHE A 26 12.45 5.02 -3.61
CA PHE A 26 11.38 5.59 -4.46
C PHE A 26 10.53 6.61 -3.71
N PHE A 27 10.24 6.39 -2.43
CA PHE A 27 9.56 7.39 -1.60
C PHE A 27 10.45 8.60 -1.32
N VAL A 28 11.76 8.41 -1.15
CA VAL A 28 12.73 9.50 -1.04
C VAL A 28 12.75 10.33 -2.33
N GLU A 29 12.81 9.68 -3.50
CA GLU A 29 12.75 10.34 -4.80
C GLU A 29 11.45 11.15 -4.94
N LEU A 30 10.31 10.55 -4.60
CA LEU A 30 9.01 11.23 -4.61
C LEU A 30 8.99 12.45 -3.69
N SER A 31 9.57 12.34 -2.47
CA SER A 31 9.65 13.45 -1.51
C SER A 31 10.47 14.64 -2.01
N GLN A 32 11.39 14.40 -2.94
CA GLN A 32 12.27 15.41 -3.53
C GLN A 32 11.77 15.93 -4.88
N SER A 33 10.68 15.35 -5.41
CA SER A 33 10.11 15.74 -6.68
C SER A 33 9.65 17.20 -6.63
N PRO A 34 10.05 18.05 -7.60
CA PRO A 34 9.53 19.40 -7.75
C PRO A 34 8.02 19.32 -7.96
N GLY A 35 7.27 19.53 -6.89
CA GLY A 35 5.83 19.52 -6.95
C GLY A 35 5.04 18.49 -6.21
N ILE A 36 5.71 17.78 -5.33
CA ILE A 36 5.03 16.81 -4.49
C ILE A 36 3.79 17.37 -3.76
N ASP A 37 3.79 18.66 -3.42
CA ASP A 37 2.66 19.32 -2.74
C ASP A 37 1.46 19.58 -3.67
N TRP A 38 1.68 19.71 -4.98
CA TRP A 38 0.61 19.91 -5.97
C TRP A 38 0.24 18.64 -6.74
N MET A 39 1.01 17.57 -6.61
CA MET A 39 0.66 16.26 -7.17
C MET A 39 -0.61 15.73 -6.50
N SER A 40 -1.54 15.22 -7.32
CA SER A 40 -2.71 14.55 -6.79
C SER A 40 -2.31 13.25 -6.08
N ALA A 41 -3.17 12.75 -5.19
CA ALA A 41 -2.94 11.47 -4.51
C ALA A 41 -2.76 10.31 -5.51
N ASN A 42 -3.42 10.38 -6.66
CA ASN A 42 -3.31 9.40 -7.74
C ASN A 42 -2.00 9.53 -8.51
N ASP A 43 -1.53 10.75 -8.79
CA ASP A 43 -0.25 10.95 -9.48
C ASP A 43 0.91 10.43 -8.62
N LYS A 44 0.85 10.65 -7.30
CA LYS A 44 1.82 10.06 -6.35
C LYS A 44 1.76 8.53 -6.37
N ASN A 45 0.55 7.96 -6.46
CA ASN A 45 0.37 6.51 -6.58
C ASN A 45 0.96 5.97 -7.89
N ILE A 46 0.68 6.61 -9.02
CA ILE A 46 1.20 6.23 -10.33
C ILE A 46 2.73 6.26 -10.30
N PHE A 47 3.33 7.34 -9.77
CA PHE A 47 4.78 7.46 -9.63
C PHE A 47 5.38 6.26 -8.88
N ILE A 48 4.84 5.93 -7.71
CA ILE A 48 5.34 4.79 -6.92
C ILE A 48 5.14 3.47 -7.69
N MET A 49 3.96 3.24 -8.27
CA MET A 49 3.69 2.02 -9.03
C MET A 49 4.62 1.83 -10.23
N GLU A 50 4.94 2.91 -10.96
CA GLU A 50 5.91 2.87 -12.05
C GLU A 50 7.30 2.45 -11.58
N ARG A 51 7.74 2.94 -10.42
CA ARG A 51 9.01 2.54 -9.79
C ARG A 51 8.98 1.10 -9.27
N MET A 52 7.90 0.71 -8.60
CA MET A 52 7.72 -0.67 -8.13
C MET A 52 7.72 -1.70 -9.27
N ASN A 53 7.26 -1.31 -10.46
CA ASN A 53 7.31 -2.17 -11.66
C ASN A 53 8.74 -2.40 -12.18
N THR A 54 9.71 -1.59 -11.78
CA THR A 54 11.14 -1.80 -12.12
C THR A 54 11.82 -2.82 -11.21
N LEU A 55 11.20 -3.15 -10.06
CA LEU A 55 11.68 -4.22 -9.19
C LEU A 55 11.38 -5.58 -9.80
N GLU A 56 12.29 -6.52 -9.57
CA GLU A 56 12.02 -7.94 -9.80
C GLU A 56 10.82 -8.39 -8.94
N ASP A 57 10.17 -9.48 -9.35
CA ASP A 57 9.08 -10.03 -8.58
C ASP A 57 9.63 -10.65 -7.29
N GLY A 58 9.26 -10.08 -6.15
CA GLY A 58 9.75 -10.45 -4.83
C GLY A 58 8.91 -9.84 -3.72
N ASP A 59 9.30 -10.09 -2.48
CA ASP A 59 8.49 -9.79 -1.29
C ASP A 59 8.11 -8.30 -1.19
N ALA A 60 9.02 -7.37 -1.46
CA ALA A 60 8.72 -5.94 -1.40
C ALA A 60 7.64 -5.52 -2.40
N LYS A 61 7.73 -6.01 -3.65
CA LYS A 61 6.74 -5.75 -4.70
C LYS A 61 5.40 -6.39 -4.38
N ALA A 62 5.41 -7.64 -3.90
CA ALA A 62 4.21 -8.35 -3.48
C ALA A 62 3.52 -7.64 -2.29
N ALA A 63 4.30 -7.22 -1.29
CA ALA A 63 3.81 -6.51 -0.12
C ALA A 63 3.12 -5.20 -0.51
N TRP A 64 3.79 -4.36 -1.31
CA TRP A 64 3.20 -3.10 -1.77
C TRP A 64 1.90 -3.33 -2.55
N ASN A 65 1.90 -4.28 -3.50
CA ASN A 65 0.71 -4.61 -4.29
C ASN A 65 -0.46 -5.09 -3.42
N ALA A 66 -0.18 -5.87 -2.37
CA ALA A 66 -1.21 -6.35 -1.44
C ALA A 66 -1.85 -5.21 -0.64
N ILE A 67 -1.07 -4.18 -0.29
CA ILE A 67 -1.54 -3.06 0.54
C ILE A 67 -1.98 -1.83 -0.25
N THR A 68 -1.82 -1.80 -1.59
CA THR A 68 -2.18 -0.65 -2.44
C THR A 68 -3.61 -0.15 -2.20
N TYR A 69 -4.54 -1.05 -1.89
CA TYR A 69 -5.95 -0.75 -1.63
C TYR A 69 -6.33 -0.73 -0.14
N ALA A 70 -5.37 -0.93 0.76
CA ALA A 70 -5.59 -0.83 2.19
C ALA A 70 -5.90 0.61 2.62
N VAL A 71 -6.39 0.75 3.85
CA VAL A 71 -6.60 2.06 4.48
C VAL A 71 -5.25 2.81 4.53
N PRO A 72 -5.17 4.06 4.04
CA PRO A 72 -3.90 4.78 3.88
C PRO A 72 -3.04 4.83 5.15
N GLU A 73 -3.68 4.93 6.31
CA GLU A 73 -3.03 5.02 7.61
C GLU A 73 -2.34 3.71 8.03
N GLU A 74 -2.83 2.56 7.57
CA GLU A 74 -2.30 1.23 7.94
C GLU A 74 -1.20 0.74 7.00
N LYS A 75 -1.13 1.30 5.78
CA LYS A 75 -0.21 0.85 4.73
C LYS A 75 1.26 0.83 5.17
N TYR A 76 1.72 1.85 5.90
CA TYR A 76 3.11 1.88 6.36
C TYR A 76 3.39 0.72 7.33
N GLU A 77 2.53 0.54 8.33
CA GLU A 77 2.71 -0.49 9.36
C GLU A 77 2.66 -1.91 8.75
N LEU A 78 1.74 -2.14 7.81
CA LEU A 78 1.65 -3.40 7.08
C LEU A 78 2.90 -3.67 6.23
N PHE A 79 3.45 -2.65 5.56
CA PHE A 79 4.66 -2.82 4.76
C PHE A 79 5.90 -3.03 5.64
N GLU A 80 6.02 -2.26 6.72
CA GLU A 80 7.10 -2.38 7.72
C GLU A 80 7.12 -3.76 8.35
N GLN A 81 5.94 -4.32 8.67
CA GLN A 81 5.84 -5.68 9.20
C GLN A 81 6.35 -6.73 8.22
N VAL A 82 5.99 -6.64 6.93
CA VAL A 82 6.49 -7.58 5.92
C VAL A 82 8.00 -7.42 5.72
N ALA A 83 8.51 -6.19 5.72
CA ALA A 83 9.95 -5.93 5.65
C ALA A 83 10.70 -6.56 6.83
N HIS A 84 10.18 -6.40 8.06
CA HIS A 84 10.74 -7.03 9.25
C HIS A 84 10.81 -8.55 9.12
N ASP A 85 9.71 -9.18 8.72
CA ASP A 85 9.61 -10.64 8.61
C ASP A 85 10.52 -11.19 7.49
N SER A 86 10.53 -10.55 6.32
CA SER A 86 11.34 -10.97 5.15
C SER A 86 12.84 -10.75 5.35
N GLU A 87 13.25 -9.76 6.16
CA GLU A 87 14.66 -9.46 6.39
C GLU A 87 15.26 -10.18 7.62
N GLY A 88 14.54 -11.15 8.18
CA GLY A 88 15.01 -11.96 9.32
C GLY A 88 14.95 -11.20 10.64
N GLY A 89 13.93 -10.38 10.82
CA GLY A 89 13.69 -9.61 12.03
C GLY A 89 14.53 -8.33 12.14
N LYS A 90 15.01 -7.79 11.02
CA LYS A 90 15.68 -6.49 11.02
C LYS A 90 14.66 -5.38 11.22
N ASP A 91 15.06 -4.35 11.96
CA ASP A 91 14.27 -3.13 12.12
C ASP A 91 14.40 -2.28 10.86
N TRP A 92 13.62 -2.62 9.84
CA TRP A 92 13.50 -1.79 8.64
C TRP A 92 12.61 -0.60 8.93
N GLN A 93 13.04 0.60 8.51
CA GLN A 93 12.26 1.83 8.68
C GLN A 93 12.45 2.76 7.49
N CYS A 94 11.37 3.39 7.04
CA CYS A 94 11.43 4.37 5.96
C CYS A 94 10.63 5.63 6.31
N SER A 95 11.34 6.68 6.73
CA SER A 95 10.71 7.95 7.12
C SER A 95 9.96 8.61 5.97
N ALA A 96 10.52 8.59 4.75
CA ALA A 96 9.86 9.16 3.57
C ALA A 96 8.54 8.45 3.26
N MET A 97 8.55 7.11 3.29
CA MET A 97 7.35 6.31 3.09
C MET A 97 6.30 6.59 4.17
N LYS A 98 6.70 6.58 5.45
CA LYS A 98 5.81 6.86 6.59
C LYS A 98 5.07 8.19 6.45
N VAL A 99 5.74 9.22 5.95
CA VAL A 99 5.17 10.55 5.75
C VAL A 99 4.28 10.62 4.51
N LEU A 100 4.66 9.98 3.40
CA LEU A 100 3.99 10.16 2.11
C LEU A 100 2.81 9.22 1.89
N VAL A 101 2.86 8.00 2.41
CA VAL A 101 1.85 6.96 2.19
C VAL A 101 0.41 7.40 2.50
N PRO A 102 0.12 8.15 3.59
CA PRO A 102 -1.23 8.65 3.85
C PRO A 102 -1.80 9.55 2.74
N SER A 103 -0.92 10.19 1.95
CA SER A 103 -1.29 11.06 0.83
C SER A 103 -1.41 10.35 -0.53
N ILE A 104 -1.21 9.02 -0.57
CA ILE A 104 -1.18 8.20 -1.78
C ILE A 104 -2.45 7.34 -1.87
N LYS A 105 -3.23 7.55 -2.93
CA LYS A 105 -4.50 6.84 -3.15
C LYS A 105 -4.65 6.48 -4.63
N PRO A 106 -4.90 5.21 -4.98
CA PRO A 106 -5.26 4.87 -6.35
C PRO A 106 -6.58 5.57 -6.72
N GLU A 107 -6.73 5.94 -8.00
CA GLU A 107 -8.00 6.41 -8.51
C GLU A 107 -9.06 5.32 -8.37
N THR A 108 -9.99 5.52 -7.44
CA THR A 108 -11.19 4.69 -7.35
C THR A 108 -12.20 5.22 -8.36
N THR A 109 -12.25 4.62 -9.55
CA THR A 109 -13.32 4.90 -10.51
C THR A 109 -14.64 4.37 -9.93
N ILE A 110 -15.29 5.17 -9.08
CA ILE A 110 -16.73 5.00 -8.88
C ILE A 110 -17.34 5.55 -10.17
N GLN A 111 -17.58 4.67 -11.14
CA GLN A 111 -18.58 4.92 -12.17
C GLN A 111 -19.88 5.20 -11.43
N LYS A 112 -20.16 6.48 -11.23
CA LYS A 112 -21.45 6.98 -10.78
C LYS A 112 -22.40 6.95 -11.97
N ASP A 113 -22.47 5.81 -12.65
CA ASP A 113 -23.57 5.51 -13.54
C ASP A 113 -24.76 5.30 -12.61
N SER A 114 -25.53 6.37 -12.50
CA SER A 114 -26.90 6.38 -12.05
C SER A 114 -27.59 5.07 -12.39
N ILE A 115 -27.70 4.17 -11.41
CA ILE A 115 -28.75 3.16 -11.40
C ILE A 115 -30.04 3.96 -11.24
N SER A 116 -30.56 4.44 -12.36
CA SER A 116 -31.95 4.83 -12.51
C SER A 116 -32.77 3.56 -12.35
N LEU A 117 -33.14 3.23 -11.11
CA LEU A 117 -34.19 2.26 -10.78
C LEU A 117 -35.55 2.83 -11.21
N LYS A 118 -35.73 3.05 -12.53
CA LYS A 118 -36.99 3.38 -13.18
C LYS A 118 -36.97 2.83 -14.60
N SER A 119 -37.08 1.51 -14.72
CA SER A 119 -38.01 0.83 -15.64
C SER A 119 -37.60 -0.63 -15.82
N MET A 120 -37.86 -1.46 -14.83
CA MET A 120 -38.16 -2.86 -15.12
C MET A 120 -39.37 -3.22 -14.27
N GLY A 121 -40.54 -3.16 -14.91
CA GLY A 121 -41.73 -3.76 -14.37
C GLY A 121 -41.47 -5.25 -14.22
N VAL A 122 -41.30 -5.69 -12.97
CA VAL A 122 -41.34 -7.10 -12.61
C VAL A 122 -42.56 -7.27 -11.74
N THR A 123 -43.57 -7.86 -12.36
CA THR A 123 -44.82 -8.32 -11.77
C THR A 123 -44.56 -9.32 -10.64
N ASN A 124 -45.42 -9.25 -9.62
CA ASN A 124 -45.54 -10.21 -8.52
C ASN A 124 -45.38 -11.68 -8.97
N GLU A 125 -44.69 -12.51 -8.20
CA GLU A 125 -45.22 -13.79 -7.69
C GLU A 125 -44.21 -14.56 -6.80
N LYS A 126 -44.72 -14.93 -5.60
CA LYS A 126 -44.43 -16.13 -4.78
C LYS A 126 -43.15 -16.19 -3.94
N GLU A 127 -43.38 -15.83 -2.67
CA GLU A 127 -42.82 -16.46 -1.47
C GLU A 127 -42.61 -17.97 -1.66
N ALA A 128 -41.37 -18.43 -1.53
CA ALA A 128 -41.04 -19.84 -1.34
C ALA A 128 -40.31 -20.00 0.00
N ASP A 129 -41.05 -20.58 0.94
CA ASP A 129 -40.70 -21.03 2.29
C ASP A 129 -39.40 -21.87 2.28
N PHE A 130 -38.34 -21.35 2.90
CA PHE A 130 -37.09 -22.09 3.12
C PHE A 130 -37.02 -22.59 4.57
N LYS A 131 -37.38 -23.86 4.78
CA LYS A 131 -37.11 -24.58 6.04
C LYS A 131 -35.68 -25.14 6.04
N PRO A 132 -34.84 -24.81 7.03
CA PRO A 132 -33.51 -25.40 7.15
C PRO A 132 -33.59 -26.87 7.60
N LYS A 133 -32.98 -27.77 6.83
CA LYS A 133 -32.79 -29.19 7.19
C LYS A 133 -31.77 -29.31 8.32
N LYS A 134 -32.21 -29.94 9.42
CA LYS A 134 -31.40 -30.34 10.57
C LYS A 134 -30.38 -31.40 10.13
N SER A 135 -29.09 -31.09 10.24
CA SER A 135 -28.00 -32.04 10.01
C SER A 135 -27.85 -32.93 11.25
N THR A 136 -28.03 -34.23 11.09
CA THR A 136 -27.81 -35.24 12.13
C THR A 136 -26.48 -35.92 11.81
N LEU A 137 -25.43 -35.62 12.58
CA LEU A 137 -24.23 -36.45 12.63
C LEU A 137 -24.54 -37.72 13.45
N PRO A 138 -24.22 -38.93 12.97
CA PRO A 138 -24.14 -40.08 13.84
C PRO A 138 -22.83 -40.05 14.63
N LEU A 139 -22.96 -40.12 15.96
CA LEU A 139 -21.91 -40.57 16.86
C LEU A 139 -21.70 -42.08 16.65
N LEU A 140 -20.50 -42.47 16.23
CA LEU A 140 -19.75 -43.65 16.69
C LEU A 140 -18.36 -43.66 16.03
#